data_AF-A0A1Y0I228-F1
#
_entry.id   AF-A0A1Y0I228-F1
#
_cell.length_a   1.000
_cell.length_b   1.000
_cell.length_c   1.000
_cell.angle_alpha   90.00
_cell.angle_beta   90.00
_cell.angle_gamma   90.00
#
_symmetry.space_group_name_H-M   'P 1'
#
loop_
_entity.id
_entity.type
_entity.pdbx_description
1 polymer ?
#
loop_
_entity_poly.entity_id
_entity_poly.type
_entity_poly.pdbx_seq_one_letter_code
_entity_poly.pdbx_strand_id
1 'polypeptide(L)'
;MSEQSAHQPNARAVFSAINSSPVWKNSDGIGRAPLWWGYVASSVALAAVGETIQYASLGGEAADRTLNLRGVAFTESRVISFTVQTEKGADEADFTVTTRALPSLVEYEVKTLMHPGPESSFVSWPGSPTARLKLRDGWECTIPLAFTDSDRAREELVALLIRLPRFLS
;
A
#
# COMPACT_ATOMS: atom_id res chain seq x y z
N MET A 1 -12.54 -21.22 11.32
CA MET A 1 -11.44 -21.03 10.36
C MET A 1 -10.17 -20.92 11.17
N SER A 2 -9.18 -21.78 10.94
CA SER A 2 -7.92 -21.74 11.71
C SER A 2 -7.14 -20.48 11.35
N GLU A 3 -6.52 -19.82 12.33
CA GLU A 3 -5.75 -18.58 12.15
C GLU A 3 -4.62 -18.73 11.09
N GLN A 4 -4.13 -19.95 10.88
CA GLN A 4 -3.20 -20.28 9.78
C GLN A 4 -3.74 -20.01 8.37
N SER A 5 -5.07 -19.97 8.16
CA SER A 5 -5.65 -19.82 6.81
C SER A 5 -5.57 -18.40 6.24
N ALA A 6 -5.44 -17.37 7.09
CA ALA A 6 -5.43 -15.97 6.65
C ALA A 6 -4.03 -15.44 6.29
N HIS A 7 -2.97 -16.04 6.83
CA HIS A 7 -1.61 -15.52 6.64
C HIS A 7 -1.09 -15.64 5.21
N GLN A 8 -1.38 -16.75 4.52
CA GLN A 8 -0.93 -16.95 3.14
C GLN A 8 -1.63 -16.01 2.14
N PRO A 9 -2.96 -15.82 2.18
CA PRO A 9 -3.64 -14.77 1.42
C PRO A 9 -3.12 -13.36 1.71
N ASN A 10 -2.89 -13.04 2.99
CA ASN A 10 -2.38 -11.73 3.40
C ASN A 10 -0.97 -11.46 2.86
N ALA A 11 -0.06 -12.43 3.00
CA ALA A 11 1.29 -12.32 2.44
C ALA A 11 1.23 -12.14 0.92
N ARG A 12 0.35 -12.86 0.22
CA ARG A 12 0.15 -12.73 -1.23
C ARG A 12 -0.34 -11.34 -1.64
N ALA A 13 -1.24 -10.73 -0.88
CA ALA A 13 -1.70 -9.36 -1.14
C ALA A 13 -0.54 -8.36 -1.06
N VAL A 14 0.32 -8.48 -0.04
CA VAL A 14 1.50 -7.63 0.13
C VAL A 14 2.53 -7.86 -0.98
N PHE A 15 2.83 -9.11 -1.32
CA PHE A 15 3.73 -9.41 -2.46
C PHE A 15 3.19 -8.86 -3.78
N SER A 16 1.89 -8.96 -4.02
CA SER A 16 1.26 -8.39 -5.20
C SER A 16 1.45 -6.88 -5.26
N ALA A 17 1.26 -6.19 -4.13
CA ALA A 17 1.49 -4.75 -4.03
C ALA A 17 2.94 -4.39 -4.34
N ILE A 18 3.91 -5.08 -3.73
CA ILE A 18 5.34 -4.85 -3.98
C ILE A 18 5.68 -5.09 -5.46
N ASN A 19 5.24 -6.22 -6.03
CA ASN A 19 5.53 -6.60 -7.41
C ASN A 19 4.85 -5.68 -8.43
N SER A 20 3.75 -5.03 -8.06
CA SER A 20 3.06 -4.06 -8.93
C SER A 20 3.70 -2.67 -8.93
N SER A 21 4.60 -2.37 -7.97
CA SER A 21 5.16 -1.03 -7.80
C SER A 21 6.11 -0.67 -8.97
N PRO A 22 5.86 0.44 -9.69
CA PRO A 22 6.76 0.91 -10.75
C PRO A 22 8.15 1.25 -10.23
N VAL A 23 8.24 1.76 -8.99
CA VAL A 23 9.51 2.12 -8.33
C VAL A 23 10.41 0.89 -8.18
N TRP A 24 9.81 -0.25 -7.84
CA TRP A 24 10.52 -1.52 -7.79
C TRP A 24 10.83 -2.06 -9.19
N LYS A 25 9.83 -2.11 -10.08
CA LYS A 25 10.01 -2.65 -11.44
C LYS A 25 11.12 -1.94 -12.22
N ASN A 26 11.24 -0.62 -12.05
CA ASN A 26 12.24 0.21 -12.72
C ASN A 26 13.58 0.27 -11.98
N SER A 27 13.78 -0.53 -10.92
CA SER A 27 15.06 -0.61 -10.20
C SER A 27 16.09 -1.54 -10.87
N ASP A 28 15.80 -1.99 -12.10
CA ASP A 28 16.69 -2.63 -13.07
C ASP A 28 17.70 -3.64 -12.48
N GLY A 29 17.26 -4.89 -12.32
CA GLY A 29 18.23 -6.01 -12.24
C GLY A 29 17.90 -7.21 -11.39
N ILE A 30 16.78 -7.23 -10.67
CA ILE A 30 16.55 -8.27 -9.66
C ILE A 30 15.59 -9.32 -10.21
N GLY A 31 16.14 -10.29 -10.96
CA GLY A 31 15.41 -11.48 -11.44
C GLY A 31 14.95 -12.42 -10.32
N ARG A 32 15.23 -12.09 -9.05
CA ARG A 32 14.83 -12.82 -7.84
C ARG A 32 14.18 -11.86 -6.85
N ALA A 33 13.13 -12.28 -6.15
CA ALA A 33 12.66 -11.51 -4.99
C ALA A 33 13.73 -11.50 -3.88
N PRO A 34 14.10 -10.33 -3.32
CA PRO A 34 15.05 -10.27 -2.21
C PRO A 34 14.43 -10.81 -0.92
N LEU A 35 15.26 -11.26 0.02
CA LEU A 35 14.80 -11.91 1.25
C LEU A 35 13.90 -11.01 2.11
N TRP A 36 14.19 -9.71 2.16
CA TRP A 36 13.40 -8.75 2.93
C TRP A 36 11.92 -8.69 2.53
N TRP A 37 11.55 -9.09 1.30
CA TRP A 37 10.14 -9.18 0.90
C TRP A 37 9.37 -10.12 1.82
N GLY A 38 9.94 -11.29 2.13
CA GLY A 38 9.33 -12.29 3.00
C GLY A 38 9.15 -11.76 4.42
N TYR A 39 10.12 -11.01 4.92
CA TYR A 39 10.06 -10.40 6.25
C TYR A 39 9.00 -9.31 6.34
N VAL A 40 8.90 -8.45 5.34
CA VAL A 40 7.85 -7.41 5.26
C VAL A 40 6.47 -8.06 5.16
N ALA A 41 6.27 -8.99 4.22
CA ALA A 41 4.98 -9.66 4.01
C ALA A 41 4.52 -10.42 5.27
N SER A 42 5.43 -11.11 5.95
CA SER A 42 5.14 -11.82 7.20
C SER A 42 4.79 -10.85 8.33
N SER A 43 5.56 -9.77 8.48
CA SER A 43 5.32 -8.74 9.50
C SER A 43 3.97 -8.05 9.31
N VAL A 44 3.60 -7.73 8.07
CA VAL A 44 2.29 -7.17 7.73
C VAL A 44 1.17 -8.19 7.96
N ALA A 45 1.37 -9.46 7.59
CA ALA A 45 0.39 -10.52 7.83
C ALA A 45 0.15 -10.79 9.33
N LEU A 46 1.18 -10.66 10.17
CA LEU A 46 1.07 -10.73 11.63
C LEU A 46 0.37 -9.48 12.19
N ALA A 47 0.71 -8.29 11.67
CA ALA A 47 0.08 -7.02 12.05
C ALA A 47 -1.41 -6.92 11.68
N ALA A 48 -1.89 -7.80 10.79
CA ALA A 48 -3.29 -7.96 10.45
C ALA A 48 -4.09 -8.75 11.52
N VAL A 49 -3.44 -9.41 12.47
CA VAL A 49 -4.06 -10.08 13.64
C VAL A 49 -5.22 -11.00 13.23
N GLY A 50 -5.01 -11.81 12.19
CA GLY A 50 -6.01 -12.75 11.69
C GLY A 50 -7.08 -12.16 10.75
N GLU A 51 -7.12 -10.84 10.57
CA GLU A 51 -8.01 -10.20 9.60
C GLU A 51 -7.47 -10.34 8.16
N THR A 52 -8.39 -10.43 7.20
CA THR A 52 -8.04 -10.46 5.77
C THR A 52 -7.64 -9.06 5.29
N ILE A 53 -6.51 -8.96 4.60
CA ILE A 53 -6.10 -7.76 3.90
C ILE A 53 -7.01 -7.56 2.67
N GLN A 54 -7.74 -6.45 2.67
CA GLN A 54 -8.69 -6.07 1.62
C GLN A 54 -8.05 -5.19 0.54
N TYR A 55 -6.97 -4.49 0.92
CA TYR A 55 -6.22 -3.62 0.01
C TYR A 55 -4.77 -3.53 0.49
N ALA A 56 -3.82 -3.55 -0.44
CA ALA A 56 -2.41 -3.27 -0.18
C ALA A 56 -1.81 -2.48 -1.34
N SER A 57 -0.95 -1.52 -1.02
CA SER A 57 -0.26 -0.70 -2.01
C SER A 57 1.16 -0.39 -1.56
N LEU A 58 2.03 -0.16 -2.55
CA LEU A 58 3.41 0.24 -2.36
C LEU A 58 3.78 1.36 -3.33
N GLY A 59 4.24 2.48 -2.78
CA GLY A 59 4.92 3.53 -3.52
C GLY A 59 6.32 3.76 -2.95
N GLY A 60 6.94 4.84 -3.38
CA GLY A 60 8.26 5.21 -2.90
C GLY A 60 9.03 6.02 -3.91
N GLU A 61 10.32 6.15 -3.63
CA GLU A 61 11.26 6.88 -4.44
C GLU A 61 12.53 6.03 -4.60
N ALA A 62 13.13 6.10 -5.79
CA ALA A 62 14.43 5.55 -6.07
C ALA A 62 15.39 6.70 -6.32
N ALA A 63 16.41 6.84 -5.48
CA ALA A 63 17.45 7.85 -5.62
C ALA A 63 18.81 7.15 -5.66
N ASP A 64 19.58 7.35 -6.72
CA ASP A 64 20.86 6.68 -6.96
C ASP A 64 20.76 5.15 -6.81
N ARG A 65 21.38 4.60 -5.76
CA ARG A 65 21.37 3.19 -5.39
C ARG A 65 20.41 2.86 -4.24
N THR A 66 19.73 3.85 -3.68
CA THR A 66 18.83 3.67 -2.54
C THR A 66 17.38 3.63 -2.99
N LEU A 67 16.63 2.70 -2.42
CA LEU A 67 15.18 2.57 -2.54
C LEU A 67 14.55 2.94 -1.20
N ASN A 68 13.70 3.95 -1.21
CA ASN A 68 12.89 4.36 -0.08
C ASN A 68 11.42 4.04 -0.40
N LEU A 69 10.95 2.91 0.09
CA LEU A 69 9.61 2.40 -0.20
C LEU A 69 8.68 2.67 0.98
N ARG A 70 7.44 3.03 0.66
CA ARG A 70 6.38 3.22 1.65
C ARG A 70 5.15 2.47 1.16
N GLY A 71 4.66 1.57 1.99
CA GLY A 71 3.46 0.80 1.73
C GLY A 71 2.40 0.95 2.81
N VAL A 72 1.19 0.58 2.43
CA VAL A 72 0.04 0.50 3.31
C VAL A 72 -0.76 -0.76 3.00
N ALA A 73 -1.34 -1.36 4.02
CA ALA A 73 -2.32 -2.43 3.89
C ALA A 73 -3.51 -2.13 4.80
N PHE A 74 -4.70 -2.51 4.35
CA PHE A 74 -5.95 -2.30 5.07
C PHE A 74 -6.66 -3.62 5.28
N THR A 75 -7.17 -3.79 6.48
CA THR A 75 -8.04 -4.90 6.88
C THR A 75 -9.44 -4.35 7.14
N GLU A 76 -10.30 -5.13 7.80
CA GLU A 76 -11.62 -4.64 8.19
C GLU A 76 -11.50 -3.50 9.22
N SER A 77 -10.61 -3.66 10.21
CA SER A 77 -10.52 -2.76 11.36
C SER A 77 -9.18 -2.04 11.51
N ARG A 78 -8.18 -2.31 10.67
CA ARG A 78 -6.81 -1.78 10.81
C ARG A 78 -6.23 -1.18 9.54
N VAL A 79 -5.39 -0.17 9.75
CA VAL A 79 -4.40 0.30 8.77
C VAL A 79 -3.02 -0.13 9.24
N ILE A 80 -2.26 -0.72 8.32
CA ILE A 80 -0.90 -1.21 8.54
C ILE A 80 -0.01 -0.44 7.57
N SER A 81 0.85 0.43 8.08
CA SER A 81 1.86 1.09 7.28
C SER A 81 3.19 0.38 7.41
N PHE A 82 3.95 0.32 6.34
CA PHE A 82 5.33 -0.16 6.38
C PHE A 82 6.23 0.72 5.54
N THR A 83 7.46 0.90 6.00
CA THR A 83 8.53 1.59 5.27
C THR A 83 9.70 0.64 5.10
N VAL A 84 10.36 0.71 3.95
CA VAL A 84 11.55 -0.09 3.64
C VAL A 84 12.59 0.85 3.07
N GLN A 85 13.80 0.81 3.63
CA GLN A 85 14.98 1.46 3.11
C GLN A 85 16.01 0.38 2.78
N THR A 86 16.46 0.35 1.53
CA THR A 86 17.39 -0.68 1.05
C THR A 86 18.21 -0.16 -0.13
N GLU A 87 19.32 -0.82 -0.42
CA GLU A 87 20.05 -0.62 -1.66
C GLU A 87 19.44 -1.45 -2.79
N LYS A 88 19.51 -0.95 -4.03
CA LYS A 88 19.11 -1.70 -5.23
C LYS A 88 19.90 -3.00 -5.32
N GLY A 89 19.20 -4.12 -5.26
CA GLY A 89 19.77 -5.47 -5.34
C GLY A 89 20.17 -6.09 -4.01
N ALA A 90 20.01 -5.39 -2.88
CA ALA A 90 20.30 -5.95 -1.57
C ALA A 90 19.24 -6.98 -1.13
N ASP A 91 19.70 -8.06 -0.53
CA ASP A 91 18.83 -9.06 0.12
C ASP A 91 18.32 -8.59 1.49
N GLU A 92 19.00 -7.61 2.09
CA GLU A 92 18.67 -7.02 3.39
C GLU A 92 18.09 -5.60 3.24
N ALA A 93 17.26 -5.22 4.21
CA ALA A 93 16.63 -3.91 4.25
C ALA A 93 16.32 -3.52 5.68
N ASP A 94 16.43 -2.23 5.99
CA ASP A 94 15.85 -1.66 7.18
C ASP A 94 14.37 -1.42 6.92
N PHE A 95 13.50 -2.01 7.74
CA PHE A 95 12.07 -1.82 7.60
C PHE A 95 11.39 -1.62 8.93
N THR A 96 10.26 -0.92 8.89
CA THR A 96 9.39 -0.70 10.05
C THR A 96 7.97 -1.01 9.64
N VAL A 97 7.24 -1.75 10.48
CA VAL A 97 5.81 -2.01 10.31
C VAL A 97 5.07 -1.41 11.49
N THR A 98 4.11 -0.54 11.21
CA THR A 98 3.27 0.12 12.20
C THR A 98 1.82 -0.20 11.92
N THR A 99 1.06 -0.57 12.95
CA THR A 99 -0.38 -0.85 12.84
C THR A 99 -1.18 0.11 13.71
N ARG A 100 -2.35 0.50 13.24
CA ARG A 100 -3.31 1.36 13.93
C ARG A 100 -4.74 0.91 13.62
N ALA A 101 -5.64 1.16 14.56
CA ALA A 101 -7.05 0.84 14.41
C ALA A 101 -7.74 1.90 13.53
N LEU A 102 -8.45 1.48 12.49
CA LEU A 102 -9.26 2.36 11.64
C LEU A 102 -10.36 3.11 12.40
N PRO A 103 -11.01 2.55 13.45
CA PRO A 103 -11.93 3.33 14.30
C PRO A 103 -11.31 4.55 15.01
N SER A 104 -9.98 4.72 14.94
CA SER A 104 -9.32 5.94 15.41
C SER A 104 -9.21 7.04 14.34
N LEU A 105 -9.75 6.83 13.14
CA LEU A 105 -9.76 7.81 12.06
C LEU A 105 -10.55 9.05 12.48
N VAL A 106 -9.94 10.23 12.29
CA VAL A 106 -10.58 11.53 12.61
C VAL A 106 -10.71 12.42 11.40
N GLU A 107 -9.89 12.22 10.38
CA GLU A 107 -9.92 12.99 9.15
C GLU A 107 -9.42 12.10 8.00
N TYR A 108 -10.08 12.18 6.85
CA TYR A 108 -9.56 11.63 5.61
C TYR A 108 -9.74 12.66 4.49
N GLU A 109 -8.71 12.77 3.66
CA GLU A 109 -8.66 13.69 2.54
C GLU A 109 -8.43 12.88 1.27
N VAL A 110 -9.29 13.05 0.27
CA VAL A 110 -9.14 12.39 -1.04
C VAL A 110 -8.83 13.45 -2.08
N LYS A 111 -7.74 13.25 -2.83
CA LYS A 111 -7.33 14.10 -3.94
C LYS A 111 -7.19 13.27 -5.19
N THR A 112 -7.87 13.62 -6.27
CA THR A 112 -7.66 13.02 -7.58
C THR A 112 -6.63 13.83 -8.35
N LEU A 113 -5.50 13.21 -8.69
CA LEU A 113 -4.57 13.81 -9.65
C LEU A 113 -5.14 13.58 -11.06
N MET A 114 -5.43 14.68 -11.77
CA MET A 114 -5.67 14.65 -13.21
C MET A 114 -4.31 14.79 -13.90
N HIS A 115 -3.95 13.84 -14.75
CA HIS A 115 -2.85 14.03 -15.69
C HIS A 115 -3.41 14.74 -16.94
N PRO A 116 -3.08 16.02 -17.20
CA PRO A 116 -3.41 16.64 -18.47
C PRO A 116 -2.53 15.99 -19.56
N GLY A 117 -3.07 14.98 -20.24
CA GLY A 117 -2.50 14.45 -21.47
C GLY A 117 -2.75 15.41 -22.65
N PRO A 118 -1.89 15.40 -23.69
CA PRO A 118 -2.03 16.30 -24.85
C PRO A 118 -3.27 16.02 -25.71
N GLU A 119 -3.96 14.89 -25.51
CA GLU A 119 -5.23 14.56 -26.15
C GLU A 119 -6.35 14.48 -25.11
N SER A 120 -6.88 15.64 -24.73
CA SER A 120 -8.10 15.73 -23.94
C SER A 120 -9.29 15.22 -24.76
N SER A 121 -9.68 13.95 -24.60
CA SER A 121 -10.96 13.45 -25.15
C SER A 121 -11.79 12.62 -24.20
N PHE A 122 -11.23 12.10 -23.10
CA PHE A 122 -12.04 11.43 -22.09
C PHE A 122 -11.56 11.80 -20.69
N VAL A 123 -12.43 12.46 -19.94
CA VAL A 123 -12.34 12.50 -18.48
C VAL A 123 -12.55 11.05 -18.02
N SER A 124 -11.46 10.31 -17.82
CA SER A 124 -11.56 8.97 -17.24
C SER A 124 -11.86 9.13 -15.76
N TRP A 125 -13.14 9.14 -15.44
CA TRP A 125 -13.59 8.98 -14.06
C TRP A 125 -13.50 7.50 -13.66
N PRO A 126 -12.98 7.19 -12.46
CA PRO A 126 -12.26 8.08 -11.55
C PRO A 126 -10.79 8.22 -12.02
N GLY A 127 -10.20 9.41 -11.83
CA GLY A 127 -8.79 9.68 -12.14
C GLY A 127 -7.83 8.86 -11.29
N SER A 128 -6.67 9.40 -10.91
CA SER A 128 -5.77 8.72 -9.94
C SER A 128 -6.02 9.25 -8.52
N PRO A 129 -6.95 8.66 -7.72
CA PRO A 129 -7.25 9.14 -6.37
C PRO A 129 -6.14 8.77 -5.38
N THR A 130 -5.55 9.76 -4.75
CA THR A 130 -4.78 9.62 -3.51
C THR A 130 -5.69 9.85 -2.31
N ALA A 131 -5.33 9.24 -1.18
CA ALA A 131 -5.93 9.61 0.09
C ALA A 131 -4.88 9.80 1.19
N ARG A 132 -5.12 10.77 2.06
CA ARG A 132 -4.39 10.98 3.32
C ARG A 132 -5.36 10.71 4.46
N LEU A 133 -4.91 9.92 5.43
CA LEU A 133 -5.65 9.61 6.64
C LEU A 133 -4.94 10.25 7.82
N LYS A 134 -5.71 10.75 8.77
CA LYS A 134 -5.23 11.22 10.06
C LYS A 134 -6.01 10.54 11.17
N LEU A 135 -5.29 9.97 12.12
CA LEU A 135 -5.83 9.26 13.27
C LEU A 135 -5.81 10.14 14.52
N ARG A 136 -6.54 9.71 15.54
CA ARG A 136 -6.73 10.42 16.80
C ARG A 136 -5.43 10.67 17.58
N ASP A 137 -4.43 9.80 17.42
CA ASP A 137 -3.10 9.96 18.01
C ASP A 137 -2.21 10.98 17.27
N GLY A 138 -2.76 11.65 16.24
CA GLY A 138 -2.04 12.58 15.38
C GLY A 138 -1.22 11.90 14.29
N TRP A 139 -1.26 10.56 14.20
CA TRP A 139 -0.56 9.83 13.15
C TRP A 139 -1.24 10.06 11.80
N GLU A 140 -0.42 10.28 10.78
CA GLU A 140 -0.88 10.46 9.40
C GLU A 140 -0.28 9.40 8.48
N CYS A 141 -1.09 8.93 7.53
CA CYS A 141 -0.58 8.13 6.42
C CYS A 141 -1.18 8.56 5.09
N THR A 142 -0.33 8.58 4.08
CA THR A 142 -0.75 8.71 2.69
C THR A 142 -0.85 7.32 2.08
N ILE A 143 -1.95 7.03 1.41
CA ILE A 143 -2.09 5.85 0.56
C ILE A 143 -1.25 6.10 -0.69
N PRO A 144 -0.10 5.43 -0.86
CA PRO A 144 0.67 5.56 -2.09
C PRO A 144 -0.19 5.04 -3.24
N LEU A 145 -0.28 5.82 -4.30
CA LEU A 145 -0.79 5.33 -5.56
C LEU A 145 0.20 4.28 -6.06
N ALA A 146 -0.26 3.04 -6.19
CA ALA A 146 0.26 2.25 -7.29
C ALA A 146 -0.20 3.01 -8.55
N PHE A 147 0.72 3.51 -9.38
CA PHE A 147 0.36 3.77 -10.77
C PHE A 147 -0.01 2.40 -11.34
N THR A 148 -1.28 2.06 -11.22
CA THR A 148 -1.81 0.77 -11.63
C THR A 148 -2.59 0.98 -12.91
N ASP A 149 -2.05 0.44 -13.99
CA ASP A 149 -2.78 0.28 -15.25
C ASP A 149 -3.88 -0.80 -15.12
N SER A 150 -3.97 -1.50 -13.99
CA SER A 150 -5.01 -2.50 -13.73
C SER A 150 -6.26 -1.86 -13.14
N ASP A 151 -7.39 -2.05 -13.84
CA ASP A 151 -8.72 -1.65 -13.38
C ASP A 151 -9.07 -2.27 -12.01
N ARG A 152 -8.63 -3.52 -11.76
CA ARG A 152 -8.88 -4.21 -10.49
C ARG A 152 -8.32 -3.45 -9.28
N ALA A 153 -7.06 -3.01 -9.34
CA ALA A 153 -6.46 -2.30 -8.21
C ALA A 153 -7.06 -0.89 -8.03
N ARG A 154 -7.59 -0.30 -9.12
CA ARG A 154 -8.41 0.93 -9.04
C ARG A 154 -9.74 0.66 -8.32
N GLU A 155 -10.43 -0.42 -8.65
CA GLU A 155 -11.66 -0.84 -7.98
C GLU A 155 -11.44 -1.15 -6.50
N GLU A 156 -10.37 -1.88 -6.15
CA GLU A 156 -10.02 -2.18 -4.75
C GLU A 156 -9.72 -0.90 -3.95
N LEU A 157 -9.02 0.08 -4.54
CA LEU A 157 -8.81 1.39 -3.93
C LEU A 157 -10.13 2.16 -3.76
N VAL A 158 -10.97 2.22 -4.78
CA VAL A 158 -12.28 2.90 -4.71
C VAL A 158 -13.16 2.28 -3.62
N ALA A 159 -13.20 0.95 -3.54
CA ALA A 159 -13.94 0.24 -2.49
C ALA A 159 -13.43 0.60 -1.09
N LEU A 160 -12.11 0.70 -0.91
CA LEU A 160 -11.52 1.19 0.34
C LEU A 160 -11.97 2.62 0.63
N LEU A 161 -11.86 3.54 -0.33
CA LEU A 161 -12.21 4.95 -0.14
C LEU A 161 -13.69 5.16 0.22
N ILE A 162 -14.60 4.39 -0.39
CA ILE A 162 -16.04 4.41 -0.07
C ILE A 162 -16.31 3.92 1.36
N ARG A 163 -15.44 3.06 1.90
CA ARG A 163 -15.59 2.48 3.24
C ARG A 163 -15.08 3.38 4.35
N LEU A 164 -14.00 4.15 4.11
CA LEU A 164 -13.34 4.99 5.11
C LEU A 164 -14.27 5.95 5.89
N PRO A 165 -15.28 6.62 5.29
CA PRO A 165 -16.19 7.50 6.01
C PRO A 165 -16.93 6.84 7.18
N ARG A 166 -17.11 5.51 7.15
CA ARG A 166 -17.79 4.76 8.22
C ARG A 166 -17.03 4.77 9.55
N PHE A 167 -15.76 5.16 9.55
CA PHE A 167 -14.92 5.21 10.75
C PHE A 167 -14.80 6.61 11.36
N LEU A 168 -15.44 7.62 10.76
CA LEU A 168 -15.45 9.00 11.28
C LEU A 168 -16.55 9.27 12.33
N SER A 169 -17.47 8.33 12.52
CA SER A 169 -18.63 8.46 13.41
C SER A 169 -18.33 8.10 14.86
#